data_AF-A0A836JHZ0-F1
#
_entry.id   AF-A0A836JHZ0-F1
#
_cell.length_a   1.000
_cell.length_b   1.000
_cell.length_c   1.000
_cell.angle_alpha   90.00
_cell.angle_beta   90.00
_cell.angle_gamma   90.00
#
_symmetry.space_group_name_H-M   'P 1'
#
loop_
_entity.id
_entity.type
_entity.pdbx_description
1 polymer ?
#
loop_
_entity_poly.entity_id
_entity_poly.type
_entity_poly.pdbx_seq_one_letter_code
_entity_poly.pdbx_strand_id
1 'polypeptide(L)'
;GIRNISACTDPLYFRVSSVLLGEPLKKKKRLDPAIIRAREERRRRKLEKQIRRLQKLSKQLKPISELEVPSKLIEEKEQRLRKLPSISEEEMESRILLQKEWNRYKSQQHLANIQAIDSIFYSQQKALDELRAESEDLYQEAVQPDLGLLPHTVKGPLKTPPIENYNSPDGEYTNTTRKFDGEE
;
A
#
# COMPACT_ATOMS: atom_id res chain seq x y z
N GLY A 1 40.59 -45.47 -33.10
CA GLY A 1 40.72 -44.63 -31.90
C GLY A 1 42.08 -43.97 -31.94
N ILE A 2 42.11 -42.64 -32.08
CA ILE A 2 43.35 -41.86 -32.08
C ILE A 2 43.80 -41.71 -30.62
N ARG A 3 45.04 -42.06 -30.31
CA ARG A 3 45.62 -41.86 -28.97
C ARG A 3 45.98 -40.39 -28.84
N ASN A 4 45.42 -39.70 -27.85
CA ASN A 4 45.81 -38.32 -27.55
C ASN A 4 47.11 -38.36 -26.74
N ILE A 5 48.23 -38.05 -27.40
CA ILE A 5 49.53 -37.89 -26.74
C ILE A 5 49.68 -36.39 -26.46
N SER A 6 49.70 -35.99 -25.18
CA SER A 6 50.00 -34.61 -24.79
C SER A 6 51.47 -34.48 -24.43
N ALA A 7 52.20 -33.61 -25.14
CA ALA A 7 53.63 -33.35 -24.93
C ALA A 7 53.91 -32.02 -24.20
N CYS A 8 52.90 -31.40 -23.60
CA CYS A 8 52.98 -30.01 -23.11
C CYS A 8 53.38 -29.88 -21.62
N THR A 9 54.34 -30.67 -21.12
CA THR A 9 54.89 -30.48 -19.76
C THR A 9 56.39 -30.76 -19.76
N ASP A 10 57.18 -29.82 -19.23
CA ASP A 10 58.64 -29.88 -19.12
C ASP A 10 59.05 -30.14 -17.65
N PRO A 11 59.92 -31.11 -17.31
CA PRO A 11 60.59 -32.06 -18.19
C PRO A 11 59.63 -33.09 -18.82
N LEU A 12 60.06 -33.67 -19.94
CA LEU A 12 59.28 -34.48 -20.87
C LEU A 12 58.73 -35.78 -20.23
N TYR A 13 57.60 -35.68 -19.53
CA TYR A 13 56.87 -36.83 -18.99
C TYR A 13 55.83 -37.32 -20.00
N PHE A 14 56.08 -38.48 -20.63
CA PHE A 14 55.09 -39.12 -21.48
C PHE A 14 53.91 -39.63 -20.63
N ARG A 15 52.79 -38.87 -20.63
CA ARG A 15 51.53 -39.31 -20.03
C ARG A 15 50.67 -39.99 -21.08
N VAL A 16 50.60 -41.31 -21.02
CA VAL A 16 49.70 -42.11 -21.85
C VAL A 16 48.40 -42.28 -21.07
N SER A 17 47.37 -41.48 -21.39
CA SER A 17 46.02 -41.76 -20.89
C SER A 17 45.50 -43.03 -21.56
N SER A 18 44.92 -43.95 -20.78
CA SER A 18 44.26 -45.13 -21.34
C SER A 18 43.19 -44.69 -22.34
N VAL A 19 43.10 -45.39 -23.48
CA VAL A 19 42.04 -45.15 -24.46
C VAL A 19 40.73 -45.55 -23.78
N LEU A 20 39.95 -44.56 -23.36
CA LEU A 20 38.55 -44.77 -23.00
C LEU A 20 37.85 -45.19 -24.30
N LEU A 21 37.73 -46.50 -24.49
CA LEU A 21 36.95 -47.16 -25.55
C LEU A 21 35.45 -46.96 -25.29
N GLY A 22 35.03 -45.73 -25.03
CA GLY A 22 33.63 -45.37 -24.92
C GLY A 22 33.00 -45.42 -26.30
N GLU A 23 31.93 -46.19 -26.44
CA GLU A 23 31.08 -46.13 -27.62
C GLU A 23 30.60 -44.68 -27.85
N PRO A 24 30.47 -44.20 -29.10
CA PRO A 24 29.92 -42.88 -29.38
C PRO A 24 28.56 -42.74 -28.68
N LEU A 25 28.35 -41.65 -27.95
CA LEU A 25 27.12 -41.44 -27.16
C LEU A 25 25.89 -41.65 -28.04
N LYS A 26 25.04 -42.61 -27.65
CA LYS A 26 23.80 -42.91 -28.36
C LYS A 26 22.98 -41.62 -28.53
N LYS A 27 22.58 -41.32 -29.78
CA LYS A 27 21.75 -40.17 -30.11
C LYS A 27 20.54 -40.15 -29.18
N LYS A 28 20.33 -39.05 -28.44
CA LYS A 28 19.19 -38.91 -27.53
C LYS A 28 17.91 -39.14 -28.34
N LYS A 29 17.11 -40.15 -27.93
CA LYS A 29 15.84 -40.45 -28.58
C LYS A 29 14.91 -39.24 -28.44
N ARG A 30 14.27 -38.84 -29.54
CA ARG A 30 13.22 -37.83 -29.50
C ARG A 30 12.11 -38.34 -28.58
N LEU A 31 11.74 -37.54 -27.59
CA LEU A 31 10.68 -37.91 -26.65
C LEU A 31 9.36 -38.07 -27.40
N ASP A 32 8.56 -39.05 -26.98
CA ASP A 32 7.27 -39.31 -27.59
C ASP A 32 6.38 -38.06 -27.54
N PRO A 33 5.63 -37.77 -28.62
CA PRO A 33 4.77 -36.57 -28.69
C PRO A 33 3.68 -36.56 -27.62
N ALA A 34 3.28 -37.74 -27.09
CA ALA A 34 2.35 -37.85 -25.96
C ALA A 34 2.99 -37.37 -24.64
N ILE A 35 4.28 -37.65 -24.42
CA ILE A 35 5.02 -37.22 -23.23
C ILE A 35 5.22 -35.70 -23.25
N ILE A 36 5.46 -35.12 -24.42
CA ILE A 36 5.60 -33.66 -24.61
C ILE A 36 4.28 -32.96 -24.29
N ARG A 37 3.16 -33.42 -24.89
CA ARG A 37 1.81 -32.90 -24.61
C ARG A 37 1.45 -33.01 -23.13
N ALA A 38 1.72 -34.15 -22.50
CA ALA A 38 1.46 -34.34 -21.06
C ALA A 38 2.33 -33.45 -20.15
N ARG A 39 3.53 -33.04 -20.61
CA ARG A 39 4.37 -32.06 -19.89
C ARG A 39 3.83 -30.64 -20.05
N GLU A 40 3.40 -30.27 -21.24
CA GLU A 40 2.80 -28.97 -21.53
C GLU A 40 1.48 -28.78 -20.77
N GLU A 41 0.61 -29.79 -20.77
CA GLU A 41 -0.65 -29.75 -20.04
C GLU A 41 -0.41 -29.64 -18.52
N ARG A 42 0.59 -30.35 -17.99
CA ARG A 42 1.03 -30.19 -16.60
C ARG A 42 1.52 -28.78 -16.30
N ARG A 43 2.28 -28.15 -17.20
CA ARG A 43 2.72 -26.76 -17.07
C ARG A 43 1.54 -25.79 -17.09
N ARG A 44 0.62 -25.96 -18.05
CA ARG A 44 -0.60 -25.14 -18.16
C ARG A 44 -1.44 -25.20 -16.90
N ARG A 45 -1.72 -26.41 -16.38
CA ARG A 45 -2.48 -26.59 -15.13
C ARG A 45 -1.78 -25.96 -13.91
N LYS A 46 -0.45 -25.98 -13.85
CA LYS A 46 0.32 -25.32 -12.78
C LYS A 46 0.18 -23.79 -12.85
N LEU A 47 0.37 -23.22 -14.05
CA LEU A 47 0.22 -21.79 -14.29
C LEU A 47 -1.20 -21.32 -13.98
N GLU A 48 -2.21 -22.07 -14.41
CA GLU A 48 -3.62 -21.74 -14.12
C GLU A 48 -3.91 -21.74 -12.61
N LYS A 49 -3.39 -22.71 -11.87
CA LYS A 49 -3.53 -22.73 -10.39
C LYS A 49 -2.83 -21.55 -9.73
N GLN A 50 -1.64 -21.17 -10.21
CA GLN A 50 -0.92 -20.01 -9.71
C GLN A 50 -1.68 -18.71 -9.99
N ILE A 51 -2.20 -18.53 -11.20
CA ILE A 51 -3.04 -17.38 -11.57
C ILE A 51 -4.28 -17.31 -10.67
N ARG A 52 -4.99 -18.43 -10.46
CA ARG A 52 -6.15 -18.47 -9.56
C ARG A 52 -5.78 -18.12 -8.11
N ARG A 53 -4.61 -18.54 -7.63
CA ARG A 53 -4.10 -18.19 -6.29
C ARG A 53 -3.80 -16.69 -6.18
N LEU A 54 -3.10 -16.12 -7.16
CA LEU A 54 -2.76 -14.69 -7.20
C LEU A 54 -4.02 -13.83 -7.28
N GLN A 55 -4.98 -14.19 -8.13
CA GLN A 55 -6.27 -13.50 -8.23
C GLN A 55 -7.11 -13.55 -6.95
N LYS A 56 -6.96 -14.62 -6.15
CA LYS A 56 -7.64 -14.72 -4.85
C LYS A 56 -6.96 -13.81 -3.81
N LEU A 57 -5.63 -13.78 -3.79
CA LEU A 57 -4.84 -12.94 -2.88
C LEU A 57 -5.00 -11.46 -3.18
N SER A 58 -5.00 -11.05 -4.47
CA SER A 58 -5.14 -9.65 -4.87
C SER A 58 -6.48 -9.02 -4.46
N LYS A 59 -7.49 -9.84 -4.14
CA LYS A 59 -8.80 -9.40 -3.66
C LYS A 59 -8.86 -9.29 -2.13
N GLN A 60 -7.90 -9.85 -1.41
CA GLN A 60 -7.85 -9.75 0.04
C GLN A 60 -7.27 -8.40 0.42
N LEU A 61 -8.06 -7.61 1.13
CA LEU A 61 -7.61 -6.33 1.66
C LEU A 61 -6.64 -6.57 2.81
N LYS A 62 -5.65 -5.68 2.96
CA LYS A 62 -4.74 -5.69 4.10
C LYS A 62 -5.56 -5.44 5.38
N PRO A 63 -5.33 -6.20 6.46
CA PRO A 63 -6.00 -5.94 7.72
C PRO A 63 -5.53 -4.62 8.31
N ILE A 64 -6.45 -3.89 8.95
CA ILE A 64 -6.16 -2.59 9.58
C ILE A 64 -5.87 -2.84 11.06
N SER A 65 -4.58 -2.82 11.42
CA SER A 65 -4.13 -3.14 12.78
C SER A 65 -4.69 -2.22 13.86
N GLU A 66 -5.04 -0.97 13.52
CA GLU A 66 -5.56 0.01 14.48
C GLU A 66 -7.01 -0.25 14.89
N LEU A 67 -7.78 -0.95 14.04
CA LEU A 67 -9.17 -1.30 14.33
C LEU A 67 -9.28 -2.55 15.19
N GLU A 68 -8.29 -3.44 15.13
CA GLU A 68 -8.28 -4.70 15.86
C GLU A 68 -7.63 -4.53 17.24
N VAL A 69 -8.31 -5.01 18.30
CA VAL A 69 -7.72 -5.04 19.64
C VAL A 69 -6.68 -6.17 19.71
N PRO A 70 -5.42 -5.90 20.08
CA PRO A 70 -4.41 -6.93 20.24
C PRO A 70 -4.81 -7.97 21.28
N SER A 71 -4.63 -9.27 20.97
CA SER A 71 -4.98 -10.39 21.85
C SER A 71 -4.33 -10.28 23.24
N LYS A 72 -3.09 -9.81 23.31
CA LYS A 72 -2.35 -9.57 24.56
C LYS A 72 -3.11 -8.65 25.53
N LEU A 73 -3.79 -7.62 25.03
CA LEU A 73 -4.55 -6.69 25.87
C LEU A 73 -5.83 -7.34 26.43
N ILE A 74 -6.38 -8.31 25.71
CA ILE A 74 -7.55 -9.07 26.15
C ILE A 74 -7.15 -10.03 27.28
N GLU A 75 -6.02 -10.72 27.12
CA GLU A 75 -5.46 -11.64 28.13
C GLU A 75 -5.03 -10.89 29.40
N GLU A 76 -4.33 -9.77 29.25
CA GLU A 76 -3.82 -8.98 30.38
C GLU A 76 -4.85 -8.00 30.95
N LYS A 77 -6.12 -8.08 30.52
CA LYS A 77 -7.18 -7.14 30.89
C LYS A 77 -7.29 -6.97 32.41
N GLU A 78 -7.35 -8.07 33.15
CA GLU A 78 -7.53 -8.01 34.61
C GLU A 78 -6.34 -7.36 35.33
N GLN A 79 -5.12 -7.55 34.82
CA GLN A 79 -3.89 -7.00 35.40
C GLN A 79 -3.73 -5.51 35.07
N ARG A 80 -4.14 -5.09 33.86
CA ARG A 80 -4.00 -3.71 33.37
C ARG A 80 -5.16 -2.79 33.71
N LEU A 81 -6.32 -3.35 34.09
CA LEU A 81 -7.50 -2.57 34.41
C LEU A 81 -7.27 -1.73 35.67
N ARG A 82 -7.41 -0.40 35.52
CA ARG A 82 -7.39 0.53 36.65
C ARG A 82 -8.75 0.49 37.34
N LYS A 83 -8.78 0.19 38.65
CA LYS A 83 -9.97 0.29 39.48
C LYS A 83 -10.22 1.77 39.79
N LEU A 84 -11.18 2.38 39.10
CA LEU A 84 -11.55 3.78 39.30
C LEU A 84 -12.62 3.91 40.41
N PRO A 85 -12.59 4.98 41.21
CA PRO A 85 -13.68 5.29 42.13
C PRO A 85 -14.96 5.64 41.36
N SER A 86 -16.12 5.46 42.00
CA SER A 86 -17.38 5.98 41.49
C SER A 86 -17.32 7.51 41.40
N ILE A 87 -17.86 8.05 40.31
CA ILE A 87 -17.92 9.50 40.08
C ILE A 87 -18.92 10.10 41.09
N SER A 88 -18.56 11.24 41.69
CA SER A 88 -19.47 12.00 42.57
C SER A 88 -20.67 12.54 41.78
N GLU A 89 -21.82 12.70 42.42
CA GLU A 89 -23.03 13.26 41.78
C GLU A 89 -22.75 14.66 41.20
N GLU A 90 -22.04 15.51 41.95
CA GLU A 90 -21.63 16.85 41.51
C GLU A 90 -20.78 16.83 40.22
N GLU A 91 -19.82 15.90 40.15
CA GLU A 91 -18.98 15.74 38.95
C GLU A 91 -19.79 15.22 37.76
N MET A 92 -20.74 14.31 38.00
CA MET A 92 -21.62 13.78 36.96
C MET A 92 -22.50 14.89 36.38
N GLU A 93 -23.11 15.71 37.22
CA GLU A 93 -23.91 16.86 36.80
C GLU A 93 -23.07 17.88 36.02
N SER A 94 -21.87 18.21 36.51
CA SER A 94 -20.94 19.11 35.81
C SER A 94 -20.59 18.61 34.40
N ARG A 95 -20.33 17.32 34.23
CA ARG A 95 -20.09 16.72 32.90
C ARG A 95 -21.30 16.81 31.99
N ILE A 96 -22.50 16.59 32.52
CA ILE A 96 -23.74 16.70 31.73
C ILE A 96 -23.97 18.14 31.26
N LEU A 97 -23.75 19.12 32.14
CA LEU A 97 -23.86 20.54 31.78
C LEU A 97 -22.83 20.92 30.71
N LEU A 98 -21.56 20.52 30.89
CA LEU A 98 -20.50 20.75 29.91
C LEU A 98 -20.84 20.12 28.55
N GLN A 99 -21.37 18.89 28.53
CA GLN A 99 -21.77 18.24 27.30
C GLN A 99 -22.92 18.98 26.60
N LYS A 100 -23.89 19.49 27.36
CA LYS A 100 -25.00 20.31 26.80
C LYS A 100 -24.47 21.61 26.19
N GLU A 101 -23.55 22.30 26.87
CA GLU A 101 -22.91 23.51 26.35
C GLU A 101 -22.08 23.23 25.11
N TRP A 102 -21.29 22.16 25.11
CA TRP A 102 -20.51 21.73 23.95
C TRP A 102 -21.39 21.42 22.75
N ASN A 103 -22.52 20.74 22.96
CA ASN A 103 -23.47 20.44 21.90
C ASN A 103 -24.07 21.73 21.33
N ARG A 104 -24.45 22.69 22.17
CA ARG A 104 -24.96 24.01 21.71
C ARG A 104 -23.91 24.74 20.88
N TYR A 105 -22.67 24.79 21.36
CA TYR A 105 -21.56 25.42 20.66
C TYR A 105 -21.29 24.76 19.30
N LYS A 106 -21.23 23.42 19.25
CA LYS A 106 -20.99 22.69 18.00
C LYS A 106 -22.12 22.82 17.00
N SER A 107 -23.37 22.86 17.46
CA SER A 107 -24.51 23.14 16.59
C SER A 107 -24.44 24.54 16.00
N GLN A 108 -24.09 25.56 16.79
CA GLN A 108 -23.90 26.93 16.28
C GLN A 108 -22.76 27.02 15.26
N GLN A 109 -21.61 26.39 15.56
CA GLN A 109 -20.48 26.33 14.62
C GLN A 109 -20.87 25.65 13.31
N HIS A 110 -21.63 24.55 13.38
CA HIS A 110 -22.10 23.84 12.20
C HIS A 110 -23.05 24.68 11.35
N LEU A 111 -24.02 25.35 11.97
CA LEU A 111 -24.95 26.25 11.26
C LEU A 111 -24.21 27.41 10.58
N ALA A 112 -23.23 28.02 11.26
CA ALA A 112 -22.42 29.08 10.67
C ALA A 112 -21.61 28.59 9.45
N ASN A 113 -21.05 27.38 9.54
CA ASN A 113 -20.32 26.78 8.41
C ASN A 113 -21.25 26.50 7.23
N ILE A 114 -22.45 25.96 7.47
CA ILE A 114 -23.45 25.71 6.41
C ILE A 114 -23.84 27.04 5.75
N GLN A 115 -24.17 28.07 6.53
CA GLN A 115 -24.53 29.38 5.99
C GLN A 115 -23.41 30.00 5.14
N ALA A 116 -22.15 29.84 5.56
CA ALA A 116 -21.00 30.31 4.78
C ALA A 116 -20.87 29.55 3.45
N ILE A 117 -21.03 28.23 3.47
CA ILE A 117 -21.01 27.38 2.28
C ILE A 117 -22.15 27.77 1.33
N ASP A 118 -23.37 27.92 1.84
CA ASP A 118 -24.54 28.31 1.05
C ASP A 118 -24.35 29.69 0.39
N SER A 119 -23.76 30.64 1.13
CA SER A 119 -23.41 31.96 0.60
C SER A 119 -22.37 31.88 -0.53
N ILE A 120 -21.34 31.04 -0.37
CA ILE A 120 -20.34 30.80 -1.41
C ILE A 120 -21.00 30.19 -2.65
N PHE A 121 -21.85 29.18 -2.51
CA PHE A 121 -22.55 28.57 -3.64
C PHE A 121 -23.50 29.55 -4.33
N TYR A 122 -24.26 30.34 -3.57
CA TYR A 122 -25.16 31.35 -4.13
C TYR A 122 -24.40 32.41 -4.93
N SER A 123 -23.29 32.92 -4.38
CA SER A 123 -22.45 33.91 -5.08
C SER A 123 -21.79 33.33 -6.32
N GLN A 124 -21.33 32.07 -6.28
CA GLN A 124 -20.80 31.35 -7.44
C GLN A 124 -21.86 31.20 -8.54
N GLN A 125 -23.06 30.74 -8.20
CA GLN A 125 -24.15 30.57 -9.17
C GLN A 125 -24.55 31.89 -9.81
N LYS A 126 -24.74 32.93 -9.00
CA LYS A 126 -25.06 34.27 -9.49
C LYS A 126 -23.98 34.80 -10.45
N ALA A 127 -22.71 34.62 -10.11
CA ALA A 127 -21.60 35.03 -10.98
C ALA A 127 -21.59 34.26 -12.31
N LEU A 128 -21.94 32.96 -12.30
CA LEU A 128 -22.04 32.15 -13.52
C LEU A 128 -23.24 32.57 -14.39
N ASP A 129 -24.38 32.90 -13.78
CA ASP A 129 -25.57 33.38 -14.50
C ASP A 129 -25.30 34.75 -15.16
N GLU A 130 -24.62 35.65 -14.46
CA GLU A 130 -24.18 36.94 -15.00
C GLU A 130 -23.15 36.75 -16.13
N LEU A 131 -22.15 35.88 -15.93
CA LEU A 131 -21.15 35.56 -16.95
C LEU A 131 -21.80 35.00 -18.23
N ARG A 132 -22.81 34.14 -18.08
CA ARG A 132 -23.54 33.57 -19.21
C ARG A 132 -24.32 34.61 -19.99
N ALA A 133 -24.92 35.58 -19.29
CA ALA A 133 -25.64 36.69 -19.93
C ALA A 133 -24.71 37.61 -20.72
N GLU A 134 -23.44 37.76 -20.29
CA GLU A 134 -22.42 38.56 -20.97
C GLU A 134 -21.72 37.79 -22.12
N SER A 135 -21.34 36.53 -21.89
CA SER A 135 -20.61 35.69 -22.85
C SER A 135 -20.83 34.19 -22.58
N GLU A 136 -21.50 33.52 -23.52
CA GLU A 136 -21.70 32.07 -23.46
C GLU A 136 -20.37 31.31 -23.62
N ASP A 137 -19.43 31.77 -24.45
CA ASP A 137 -18.15 31.10 -24.68
C ASP A 137 -17.31 31.02 -23.38
N LEU A 138 -17.25 32.11 -22.61
CA LEU A 138 -16.54 32.13 -21.33
C LEU A 138 -17.22 31.26 -20.27
N TYR A 139 -18.55 31.20 -20.27
CA TYR A 139 -19.30 30.30 -19.40
C TYR A 139 -18.95 28.83 -19.68
N GLN A 140 -18.90 28.42 -20.95
CA GLN A 140 -18.57 27.05 -21.33
C GLN A 140 -17.17 26.63 -20.87
N GLU A 141 -16.19 27.54 -20.93
CA GLU A 141 -14.84 27.32 -20.42
C GLU A 141 -14.79 27.27 -18.89
N ALA A 142 -15.49 28.19 -18.21
CA ALA A 142 -15.48 28.27 -16.74
C ALA A 142 -16.11 27.05 -16.05
N VAL A 143 -17.05 26.37 -16.72
CA VAL A 143 -17.72 25.16 -16.19
C VAL A 143 -16.86 23.90 -16.37
N GLN A 144 -15.83 23.92 -17.23
CA GLN A 144 -15.00 22.74 -17.44
C GLN A 144 -14.22 22.36 -16.16
N PRO A 145 -14.12 21.06 -15.85
CA PRO A 145 -13.32 20.61 -14.72
C PRO A 145 -11.83 20.82 -15.00
N ASP A 146 -11.13 21.52 -14.11
CA ASP A 146 -9.67 21.66 -14.18
C ASP A 146 -8.97 20.39 -13.67
N LEU A 147 -8.46 19.59 -14.60
CA LEU A 147 -7.69 18.38 -14.30
C LEU A 147 -6.33 18.69 -13.65
N GLY A 148 -5.82 19.92 -13.75
CA GLY A 148 -4.58 20.36 -13.12
C GLY A 148 -4.66 20.46 -11.60
N LEU A 149 -5.88 20.51 -11.04
CA LEU A 149 -6.10 20.46 -9.59
C LEU A 149 -5.83 19.08 -9.00
N LEU A 150 -5.67 18.03 -9.81
CA LEU A 150 -5.45 16.66 -9.35
C LEU A 150 -4.04 16.16 -9.75
N PRO A 151 -3.24 15.61 -8.82
CA PRO A 151 -3.53 15.36 -7.41
C PRO A 151 -3.28 16.58 -6.50
N HIS A 152 -4.28 16.94 -5.70
CA HIS A 152 -4.14 17.98 -4.67
C HIS A 152 -3.58 17.40 -3.37
N THR A 153 -2.53 18.01 -2.81
CA THR A 153 -1.95 17.62 -1.50
C THR A 153 -1.83 18.84 -0.60
N VAL A 154 -2.40 18.76 0.61
CA VAL A 154 -2.32 19.82 1.62
C VAL A 154 -1.90 19.21 2.95
N LYS A 155 -0.99 19.90 3.65
CA LYS A 155 -0.61 19.57 5.02
C LYS A 155 -1.43 20.42 5.99
N GLY A 156 -1.97 19.80 7.03
CA GLY A 156 -2.72 20.51 8.07
C GLY A 156 -1.84 21.50 8.85
N PRO A 157 -2.46 22.45 9.57
CA PRO A 157 -1.73 23.41 10.38
C PRO A 157 -0.97 22.72 11.53
N LEU A 158 0.20 23.25 11.88
CA LEU A 158 1.00 22.81 13.01
C LEU A 158 0.66 23.62 14.26
N LYS A 159 0.96 23.07 15.45
CA LYS A 159 0.80 23.78 16.73
C LYS A 159 1.70 25.02 16.83
N THR A 160 2.89 24.93 16.26
CA THR A 160 3.90 26.01 16.25
C THR A 160 4.49 26.14 14.84
N PRO A 161 4.86 27.37 14.42
CA PRO A 161 5.55 27.58 13.16
C PRO A 161 6.96 26.96 13.18
N PRO A 162 7.57 26.71 12.00
CA PRO A 162 8.94 26.22 11.91
C PRO A 162 9.95 27.25 12.43
N ILE A 163 11.02 26.76 13.07
CA ILE A 163 12.14 27.60 13.51
C ILE A 163 13.14 27.69 12.35
N GLU A 164 13.54 28.92 12.00
CA GLU A 164 14.55 29.16 10.96
C GLU A 164 15.91 28.57 11.34
N ASN A 165 16.56 27.89 10.39
CA ASN A 165 17.89 27.28 10.55
C ASN A 165 18.00 26.27 11.72
N TYR A 166 16.89 25.60 12.04
CA TYR A 166 16.93 24.51 13.03
C TYR A 166 17.69 23.30 12.48
N ASN A 167 18.82 23.00 13.10
CA ASN A 167 19.60 21.79 12.82
C ASN A 167 19.03 20.62 13.61
N SER A 168 18.20 19.81 12.96
CA SER A 168 17.69 18.57 13.53
C SER A 168 18.84 17.59 13.82
N PRO A 169 18.79 16.84 14.93
CA PRO A 169 19.76 15.79 15.21
C PRO A 169 19.68 14.69 14.14
N ASP A 170 20.82 14.03 13.88
CA ASP A 170 20.90 12.92 12.94
C ASP A 170 20.26 11.64 13.50
N GLY A 171 19.70 10.81 12.61
CA GLY A 171 19.02 9.57 12.98
C GLY A 171 18.63 8.70 11.78
N GLU A 172 18.48 7.40 12.02
CA GLU A 172 18.10 6.42 11.00
C GLU A 172 16.59 6.12 11.04
N TYR A 173 15.94 6.17 9.88
CA TYR A 173 14.56 5.73 9.71
C TYR A 173 14.52 4.29 9.22
N THR A 174 14.13 3.36 10.11
CA THR A 174 13.88 1.96 9.75
C THR A 174 12.40 1.71 9.52
N ASN A 175 12.05 1.21 8.34
CA ASN A 175 10.66 0.88 8.04
C ASN A 175 10.27 -0.46 8.70
N THR A 176 9.42 -0.40 9.72
CA THR A 176 8.93 -1.56 10.47
C THR A 176 7.52 -2.01 10.05
N THR A 177 6.98 -1.49 8.93
CA THR A 177 5.66 -1.89 8.43
C THR A 177 5.61 -3.39 8.16
N ARG A 178 4.62 -4.07 8.75
CA ARG A 178 4.38 -5.50 8.54
C ARG A 178 3.99 -5.75 7.08
N LYS A 179 4.76 -6.60 6.40
CA LYS A 179 4.44 -7.05 5.05
C LYS A 179 3.42 -8.20 5.09
N PHE A 180 2.46 -8.17 4.19
CA PHE A 180 1.44 -9.21 4.04
C PHE A 180 1.64 -9.99 2.72
N ASP A 181 1.20 -11.25 2.70
CA ASP A 181 1.34 -12.12 1.51
C ASP A 181 0.61 -11.51 0.30
N GLY A 182 1.33 -11.31 -0.80
CA GLY A 182 0.80 -10.69 -2.03
C GLY A 182 1.16 -9.21 -2.20
N GLU A 183 1.98 -8.65 -1.30
CA GLU A 183 2.66 -7.38 -1.52
C GLU A 183 3.96 -7.59 -2.32
N GLU A 184 3.99 -7.10 -3.55
CA GLU A 184 5.21 -6.69 -4.26
C GLU A 184 5.29 -5.17 -4.24
#